data_AF-A0A0D1WG25-F1
#
_entry.id   AF-A0A0D1WG25-F1
#
_cell.length_a   1.000
_cell.length_b   1.000
_cell.length_c   1.000
_cell.angle_alpha   90.00
_cell.angle_beta   90.00
_cell.angle_gamma   90.00
#
_symmetry.space_group_name_H-M   'P 1'
#
loop_
_entity.id
_entity.type
_entity.pdbx_description
1 polymer ?
#
loop_
_entity_poly.entity_id
_entity_poly.type
_entity_poly.pdbx_seq_one_letter_code
_entity_poly.pdbx_strand_id
1 'polypeptide(L)' 'MAKKTRTYRLHEETIELLKAWSFITEKDQQDILEEAFLEYAKQHPELHEKAKKVIEAVK' A
#
# COMPACT_ATOMS: atom_id res chain seq x y z
N MET A 1 -11.66 -17.39 2.21
CA MET A 1 -10.54 -17.08 3.14
C MET A 1 -10.82 -15.72 3.74
N ALA A 2 -10.93 -15.60 5.06
CA ALA A 2 -11.25 -14.31 5.69
C ALA A 2 -10.15 -13.29 5.36
N LYS A 3 -10.50 -12.19 4.65
CA LYS A 3 -9.61 -11.04 4.46
C LYS A 3 -9.29 -10.52 5.87
N LYS A 4 -8.11 -10.81 6.41
CA LYS A 4 -7.67 -10.28 7.70
C LYS A 4 -7.61 -8.77 7.56
N THR A 5 -8.53 -8.06 8.22
CA THR A 5 -8.52 -6.60 8.29
C THR A 5 -7.19 -6.17 8.91
N ARG A 6 -6.36 -5.47 8.14
CA ARG A 6 -5.12 -4.87 8.64
C ARG A 6 -5.37 -3.39 8.83
N THR A 7 -5.20 -2.92 10.06
CA THR A 7 -5.34 -1.50 10.38
C THR A 7 -3.95 -0.88 10.41
N TYR A 8 -3.74 0.15 9.59
CA TYR A 8 -2.51 0.94 9.59
C TYR A 8 -2.81 2.32 10.15
N ARG A 9 -1.93 2.84 11.01
CA ARG A 9 -2.02 4.21 11.52
C ARG A 9 -1.20 5.10 10.58
N LEU A 10 -1.88 6.01 9.89
CA LEU A 10 -1.28 7.00 9.01
C LEU A 10 -1.31 8.38 9.66
N HIS A 11 -0.48 9.29 9.17
CA HIS A 11 -0.56 10.71 9.55
C HIS A 11 -1.86 11.32 9.04
N GLU A 12 -2.38 12.31 9.77
CA GLU A 12 -3.66 12.95 9.46
C GLU A 12 -3.70 13.53 8.05
N GLU A 13 -2.65 14.26 7.64
CA GLU A 13 -2.50 14.80 6.29
C GLU A 13 -2.56 13.71 5.20
N THR A 14 -1.96 12.55 5.44
CA THR A 14 -2.01 11.42 4.51
C THR A 14 -3.42 10.87 4.38
N ILE A 15 -4.19 10.84 5.48
CA ILE A 15 -5.59 10.38 5.47
C ILE A 15 -6.47 11.35 4.68
N GLU A 16 -6.27 12.66 4.84
CA GLU A 16 -7.01 13.67 4.09
C GLU A 16 -6.72 13.58 2.59
N LEU A 17 -5.45 13.45 2.20
CA LEU A 17 -5.05 13.24 0.82
C LEU A 17 -5.64 11.95 0.24
N LEU A 18 -5.59 10.85 0.99
CA LEU A 18 -6.14 9.57 0.54
C LEU A 18 -7.66 9.64 0.33
N LYS A 19 -8.38 10.34 1.20
CA LYS A 19 -9.83 10.59 1.02
C LYS A 19 -10.11 11.44 -0.22
N ALA A 20 -9.34 12.50 -0.41
CA ALA A 20 -9.49 13.37 -1.59
C ALA A 20 -9.22 12.60 -2.89
N TRP A 21 -8.17 11.78 -2.92
CA TRP A 21 -7.86 10.95 -4.08
C TRP A 21 -8.92 9.89 -4.35
N SER A 22 -9.42 9.24 -3.31
CA SER A 22 -10.54 8.30 -3.42
C SER A 22 -11.77 8.96 -4.02
N PHE A 23 -12.08 10.19 -3.59
CA PHE A 23 -13.18 10.96 -4.15
C PHE A 23 -12.97 11.34 -5.63
N ILE A 24 -11.78 11.82 -6.00
CA ILE A 24 -11.47 12.28 -7.37
C ILE A 24 -11.39 11.11 -8.36
N THR A 25 -10.84 9.97 -7.92
CA THR A 25 -10.57 8.82 -8.78
C THR A 25 -11.69 7.78 -8.79
N GLU A 26 -12.70 7.95 -7.91
CA GLU A 26 -13.77 6.97 -7.67
C GLU A 26 -13.25 5.58 -7.29
N LYS A 27 -12.03 5.49 -6.76
CA LYS A 27 -11.40 4.26 -6.29
C LYS A 27 -11.52 4.12 -4.78
N ASP A 28 -11.54 2.87 -4.31
CA ASP A 28 -11.40 2.57 -2.90
C ASP A 28 -10.04 3.02 -2.37
N GLN A 29 -10.02 3.53 -1.14
CA GLN A 29 -8.78 3.97 -0.48
C GLN A 29 -7.75 2.83 -0.37
N GLN A 30 -8.22 1.59 -0.21
CA GLN A 30 -7.34 0.43 -0.19
C GLN A 30 -6.64 0.22 -1.54
N ASP A 31 -7.37 0.32 -2.65
CA ASP A 31 -6.80 0.14 -3.99
C ASP A 31 -5.75 1.22 -4.28
N ILE A 32 -6.01 2.47 -3.87
CA ILE A 32 -5.05 3.57 -4.00
C ILE A 32 -3.76 3.29 -3.21
N LEU A 33 -3.88 2.75 -1.98
CA LEU A 33 -2.71 2.38 -1.18
C LEU A 33 -1.93 1.22 -1.79
N GLU A 34 -2.61 0.21 -2.33
CA GLU A 34 -1.97 -0.91 -3.02
C GLU A 34 -1.24 -0.44 -4.29
N GLU A 35 -1.87 0.43 -5.09
CA GLU A 35 -1.25 1.04 -6.26
C GLU A 35 -0.01 1.87 -5.88
N ALA A 36 -0.12 2.73 -4.87
CA ALA A 36 1.01 3.54 -4.39
C ALA A 36 2.17 2.67 -3.90
N PHE A 37 1.88 1.57 -3.20
CA PHE A 37 2.90 0.63 -2.75
C PHE A 37 3.58 -0.09 -3.93
N LEU A 38 2.82 -0.52 -4.94
CA LEU A 38 3.37 -1.15 -6.14
C LEU A 38 4.21 -0.18 -6.96
N GLU A 39 3.78 1.08 -7.11
CA GLU A 39 4.56 2.11 -7.80
C GLU A 39 5.88 2.40 -7.07
N TYR A 40 5.86 2.50 -5.74
CA TYR A 40 7.08 2.62 -4.95
C TYR A 40 8.02 1.44 -5.17
N ALA A 41 7.49 0.21 -5.17
CA ALA A 41 8.29 -1.00 -5.41
C ALA A 41 8.88 -1.06 -6.82
N LYS A 42 8.18 -0.54 -7.85
CA LYS A 42 8.71 -0.44 -9.21
C LYS A 42 9.87 0.56 -9.32
N GLN A 43 9.78 1.67 -8.60
CA GLN A 43 10.84 2.69 -8.57
C GLN A 43 12.06 2.24 -7.76
N HIS A 44 11.89 1.30 -6.84
CA HIS A 44 12.94 0.75 -5.98
C HIS A 44 13.07 -0.77 -6.12
N PRO A 45 13.52 -1.28 -7.29
CA PRO A 45 13.61 -2.72 -7.54
C PRO A 45 14.49 -3.44 -6.51
N GLU A 46 15.53 -2.79 -5.99
CA GLU A 46 16.40 -3.34 -4.94
C GLU A 46 15.66 -3.58 -3.62
N LEU A 47 14.70 -2.72 -3.26
CA LEU A 47 13.86 -2.89 -2.08
C LEU A 47 12.82 -3.97 -2.32
N HIS A 48 12.27 -4.03 -3.53
CA HIS A 48 11.34 -5.08 -3.92
C HIS A 48 11.96 -6.48 -3.86
N GLU A 49 13.19 -6.66 -4.35
CA GLU A 49 13.93 -7.92 -4.24
C GLU A 49 14.24 -8.28 -2.78
N LYS A 50 14.65 -7.31 -1.96
CA LYS A 50 14.88 -7.54 -0.53
C LYS A 50 13.59 -7.95 0.19
N ALA A 51 12.47 -7.29 -0.09
CA ALA A 51 11.17 -7.63 0.48
C ALA A 51 10.73 -9.05 0.12
N LYS A 52 10.93 -9.48 -1.14
CA LYS A 52 10.67 -10.86 -1.56
C LYS A 52 11.47 -11.88 -0.75
N LYS A 53 12.78 -11.66 -0.60
CA LYS A 53 13.66 -12.54 0.19
C LYS A 53 13.20 -12.66 1.64
N VAL A 54 12.75 -11.56 2.26
CA VAL A 54 12.19 -11.59 3.63
C VAL A 54 10.91 -12.42 3.69
N ILE A 55 10.00 -12.25 2.72
CA ILE A 55 8.75 -13.03 2.67
C ILE A 55 9.06 -14.52 2.52
N GLU A 56 10.02 -14.89 1.68
CA GLU A 56 10.45 -16.28 1.49
C GLU A 56 11.11 -16.88 2.75
N ALA A 57 11.85 -16.07 3.52
CA ALA A 57 12.50 -16.52 4.74
C ALA A 57 11.55 -16.68 5.95
N VAL A 58 10.40 -16.00 5.94
CA VAL A 58 9.38 -16.06 7.00
C VAL A 58 8.28 -17.07 6.67
N LYS A 59 8.26 -17.61 5.45
CA LYS A 59 7.30 -18.63 4.99
C LYS A 59 7.71 -20.03 5.45
#